data_AF-A0A3E0QRK1-F1
#
_entry.id   AF-A0A3E0QRK1-F1
#
_cell.length_a   1.000
_cell.length_b   1.000
_cell.length_c   1.000
_cell.angle_alpha   90.00
_cell.angle_beta   90.00
_cell.angle_gamma   90.00
#
_symmetry.space_group_name_H-M   'P 1'
#
loop_
_entity.id
_entity.type
_entity.pdbx_description
1 polymer ?
#
loop_
_entity_poly.entity_id
_entity_poly.type
_entity_poly.pdbx_seq_one_letter_code
_entity_poly.pdbx_strand_id
1 'polypeptide(L)' 'MAQRDYAKEYRDHGGTERQKKRRAARNKARRHMERAGRVSKGDGKEVDHKDFNPENNSPSNLRIVSKKTNREKQPKRS' A
#
# COMPACT_ATOMS: atom_id res chain seq x y z
N MET A 1 -6.99 23.73 19.42
CA MET A 1 -6.70 22.67 18.42
C MET A 1 -6.39 23.39 17.10
N ALA A 2 -5.14 23.36 16.63
CA ALA A 2 -4.81 23.99 15.34
C ALA A 2 -5.63 23.35 14.21
N GLN A 3 -6.18 24.16 13.32
CA GLN A 3 -6.94 23.67 12.19
C GLN A 3 -6.01 22.92 11.23
N ARG A 4 -6.37 21.69 10.87
CA ARG A 4 -5.57 20.84 9.98
C ARG A 4 -5.56 21.44 8.57
N ASP A 5 -4.38 21.84 8.10
CA ASP A 5 -4.19 22.33 6.73
C ASP A 5 -4.04 21.15 5.76
N TYR A 6 -5.18 20.73 5.20
CA TYR A 6 -5.25 19.66 4.20
C TYR A 6 -4.51 20.00 2.90
N ALA A 7 -4.41 21.27 2.52
CA ALA A 7 -3.75 21.69 1.29
C ALA A 7 -2.23 21.52 1.43
N LYS A 8 -1.67 21.90 2.58
CA LYS A 8 -0.27 21.65 2.92
C LYS A 8 0.04 20.15 3.03
N GLU A 9 -0.79 19.37 3.72
CA GLU A 9 -0.60 17.92 3.84
C GLU A 9 -0.59 17.22 2.46
N TYR A 10 -1.49 17.64 1.58
CA TYR A 10 -1.50 17.12 0.21
C TYR A 10 -0.22 17.51 -0.53
N ARG A 11 0.16 18.80 -0.53
CA ARG A 11 1.37 19.26 -1.22
C ARG A 11 2.63 18.54 -0.74
N ASP A 12 2.78 18.40 0.57
CA ASP A 12 4.00 17.88 1.20
C ASP A 12 4.07 16.34 1.16
N HIS A 13 2.92 15.67 1.15
CA HIS A 13 2.85 14.21 1.18
C HIS A 13 2.07 13.66 -0.02
N GLY A 14 0.75 13.81 -0.06
CA GLY A 14 -0.13 13.06 -0.97
C GLY A 14 0.02 13.37 -2.47
N GLY A 15 0.43 14.59 -2.80
CA GLY A 15 0.51 15.15 -4.15
C GLY A 15 1.90 15.05 -4.78
N THR A 16 2.90 14.57 -4.02
CA THR A 16 4.26 14.39 -4.55
C THR A 16 4.29 13.26 -5.59
N GLU A 17 5.11 13.42 -6.63
CA GLU A 17 5.27 12.42 -7.68
C GLU A 17 5.68 11.05 -7.12
N ARG A 18 6.53 11.04 -6.09
CA ARG A 18 6.93 9.82 -5.38
C ARG A 18 5.73 9.11 -4.77
N GLN A 19 4.83 9.81 -4.07
CA GLN A 19 3.66 9.17 -3.46
C GLN A 19 2.65 8.71 -4.50
N LYS A 20 2.47 9.46 -5.60
CA LYS A 20 1.65 9.05 -6.74
C LYS A 20 2.16 7.75 -7.38
N LYS A 21 3.47 7.65 -7.67
CA LYS A 21 4.11 6.43 -8.20
C LYS A 21 3.93 5.23 -7.26
N ARG A 22 4.18 5.42 -5.97
CA ARG A 22 3.97 4.38 -4.94
C ARG A 22 2.51 3.93 -4.86
N ARG A 23 1.54 4.85 -4.96
CA ARG A 23 0.10 4.51 -5.00
C ARG A 23 -0.23 3.70 -6.25
N ALA A 24 0.25 4.13 -7.42
CA ALA A 24 0.03 3.40 -8.67
C ALA A 24 0.63 1.99 -8.62
N ALA A 25 1.83 1.84 -8.06
CA ALA A 25 2.49 0.55 -7.90
C ALA A 25 1.71 -0.41 -6.98
N ARG A 26 1.25 0.06 -5.81
CA ARG A 26 0.37 -0.75 -4.93
C ARG A 26 -0.92 -1.17 -5.62
N ASN A 27 -1.56 -0.26 -6.34
CA ASN A 27 -2.78 -0.54 -7.08
C ASN A 27 -2.55 -1.59 -8.18
N LYS A 28 -1.40 -1.53 -8.87
CA LYS A 28 -1.00 -2.53 -9.87
C LYS A 28 -0.85 -3.92 -9.24
N ALA A 29 -0.14 -4.02 -8.12
CA ALA A 29 0.00 -5.28 -7.38
C ALA A 29 -1.35 -5.83 -6.94
N ARG A 30 -2.22 -4.98 -6.36
CA ARG A 30 -3.56 -5.40 -5.93
C ARG A 30 -4.40 -5.90 -7.10
N ARG A 31 -4.48 -5.15 -8.20
CA ARG A 31 -5.23 -5.57 -9.40
C ARG A 31 -4.73 -6.89 -9.97
N HIS A 32 -3.42 -7.11 -9.98
CA HIS A 32 -2.85 -8.37 -10.44
C HIS A 32 -3.29 -9.55 -9.56
N MET A 33 -3.24 -9.38 -8.24
CA MET A 33 -3.67 -10.42 -7.29
C MET A 33 -5.19 -10.63 -7.28
N GLU A 34 -5.98 -9.57 -7.49
CA GLU A 34 -7.44 -9.65 -7.63
C GLU A 34 -7.82 -10.44 -8.89
N ARG A 35 -7.16 -10.17 -10.03
CA ARG A 35 -7.36 -10.93 -11.28
C ARG A 35 -6.98 -12.40 -11.15
N ALA A 36 -5.98 -12.70 -10.33
CA ALA A 36 -5.59 -14.08 -10.01
C ALA A 36 -6.52 -14.75 -8.97
N GLY A 37 -7.58 -14.08 -8.52
CA GLY A 37 -8.53 -14.62 -7.52
C GLY A 37 -7.97 -14.77 -6.12
N ARG A 38 -6.78 -14.22 -5.84
CA ARG A 38 -6.07 -14.41 -4.56
C ARG A 38 -6.53 -13.45 -3.46
N VAL A 39 -7.09 -12.32 -3.86
CA VAL A 39 -7.65 -11.30 -2.98
C VAL A 39 -8.90 -10.70 -3.61
N SER A 40 -9.85 -10.28 -2.79
CA SER A 40 -11.06 -9.58 -3.22
C SER A 40 -11.41 -8.47 -2.23
N LYS A 41 -12.49 -7.73 -2.49
CA LYS A 41 -12.98 -6.74 -1.54
C LYS A 41 -13.81 -7.47 -0.48
N GLY A 42 -13.42 -7.35 0.79
CA GLY A 42 -14.17 -7.92 1.93
C GLY A 42 -13.69 -9.28 2.41
N ASP A 43 -12.68 -9.89 1.79
CA ASP A 43 -12.12 -11.19 2.19
C ASP A 43 -11.18 -11.14 3.41
N GLY A 44 -10.93 -9.94 3.96
CA GLY A 44 -10.02 -9.74 5.08
C GLY A 44 -8.53 -9.93 4.72
N LYS A 45 -8.17 -10.03 3.43
CA LYS A 45 -6.81 -10.23 2.96
C LYS A 45 -6.23 -8.94 2.37
N GLU A 46 -4.92 -8.79 2.48
CA GLU A 46 -4.16 -7.68 1.91
C GLU A 46 -2.94 -8.21 1.13
N VAL A 47 -2.51 -7.43 0.13
CA VAL A 47 -1.25 -7.69 -0.60
C VAL A 47 -0.11 -7.08 0.21
N ASP A 48 0.85 -7.91 0.62
CA ASP A 48 2.06 -7.52 1.34
C ASP A 48 3.27 -7.59 0.42
N HIS A 49 4.09 -6.53 0.47
CA HIS A 49 5.41 -6.47 -0.14
C HIS A 49 6.43 -6.92 0.91
N LYS A 50 7.10 -8.06 0.67
CA LYS A 50 8.03 -8.64 1.67
C LYS A 50 9.12 -7.65 2.07
N ASP A 51 9.65 -6.91 1.10
CA ASP A 51 10.72 -5.91 1.25
C ASP A 51 10.25 -4.50 1.70
N PHE A 52 8.96 -4.31 1.95
CA PHE A 52 8.36 -3.00 2.26
C PHE A 52 8.52 -1.93 1.16
N ASN A 53 8.97 -2.31 -0.03
CA ASN A 53 9.07 -1.42 -1.17
C ASN A 53 7.81 -1.56 -2.04
N PRO A 54 6.88 -0.57 -2.03
CA PRO A 54 5.66 -0.63 -2.82
C PRO A 54 5.90 -0.65 -4.34
N GLU A 55 7.11 -0.33 -4.80
CA GLU A 55 7.48 -0.31 -6.22
C GLU A 55 8.00 -1.68 -6.72
N ASN A 56 8.36 -2.60 -5.80
CA ASN A 56 8.79 -3.95 -6.15
C ASN A 56 7.60 -4.91 -6.29
N ASN A 57 6.98 -4.91 -7.46
CA ASN A 57 5.82 -5.76 -7.75
C ASN A 57 6.19 -7.14 -8.36
N SER A 58 7.41 -7.62 -8.13
CA SER A 58 7.80 -8.95 -8.58
C SER A 58 6.93 -10.02 -7.89
N PRO A 59 6.49 -11.08 -8.60
CA PRO A 59 5.64 -12.13 -8.01
C PRO A 59 6.27 -12.80 -6.78
N SER A 60 7.60 -12.90 -6.75
CA SER A 60 8.35 -13.43 -5.61
C SER A 60 8.34 -12.51 -4.39
N ASN A 61 8.20 -11.20 -4.56
CA ASN A 61 8.10 -10.23 -3.46
C ASN A 61 6.68 -10.05 -2.93
N LEU A 62 5.66 -10.31 -3.75
CA LEU A 62 4.26 -10.17 -3.36
C LEU A 62 3.75 -11.43 -2.64
N ARG A 63 3.03 -11.24 -1.54
CA ARG A 63 2.28 -12.32 -0.89
C ARG A 63 0.93 -11.81 -0.40
N ILE A 64 0.01 -12.75 -0.17
CA ILE A 64 -1.28 -12.46 0.46
C ILE A 64 -1.18 -12.81 1.93
N VAL A 65 -1.56 -11.87 2.79
CA VAL A 65 -1.61 -12.03 4.23
C VAL A 65 -2.94 -11.54 4.78
N SER A 66 -3.23 -11.85 6.04
CA SER A 66 -4.38 -11.25 6.71
C SER A 66 -4.16 -9.74 6.88
N LYS A 67 -5.26 -8.98 6.88
CA LYS A 67 -5.29 -7.55 7.20
C LYS A 67 -4.59 -7.23 8.53
N LYS A 68 -4.80 -8.07 9.55
CA LYS A 68 -4.19 -7.91 10.88
C LYS A 68 -2.66 -7.99 10.77
N THR A 69 -2.17 -9.08 10.18
CA THR A 69 -0.73 -9.33 9.99
C THR A 69 -0.05 -8.19 9.21
N ASN A 70 -0.66 -7.73 8.11
CA ASN A 70 -0.05 -6.69 7.29
C ASN A 70 0.09 -5.34 8.01
N ARG A 71 -0.91 -5.01 8.84
CA ARG A 71 -0.96 -3.76 9.60
C ARG A 71 -0.03 -3.77 10.80
N GLU A 72 0.13 -4.92 11.46
CA GLU A 72 1.06 -5.10 12.58
C GLU A 72 2.52 -5.11 12.12
N LYS A 73 2.82 -5.70 10.96
CA LYS A 73 4.19 -5.82 10.41
C LYS A 73 4.83 -4.49 10.01
N GLN A 74 4.07 -3.39 9.92
CA GLN A 74 4.58 -2.13 9.38
C GLN A 74 5.83 -1.64 10.14
N PRO A 75 6.88 -1.15 9.44
CA PRO A 75 8.07 -0.62 10.09
C PRO A 75 7.69 0.54 11.00
N LYS A 76 8.44 0.71 12.10
CA LYS A 76 8.23 1.84 13.03
C LYS A 76 8.28 3.14 12.23
N ARG A 77 7.22 3.92 12.33
CA ARG A 77 7.17 5.27 11.77
C ARG A 77 7.92 6.17 12.74
N SER A 78 9.07 6.69 12.32
CA SER A 78 9.77 7.79 12.99
C SER A 78 8.98 9.08 12.84
#